data_AF-A0A954RW17-F1
#
_entry.id   AF-A0A954RW17-F1
#
_cell.length_a   1.000
_cell.length_b   1.000
_cell.length_c   1.000
_cell.angle_alpha   90.00
_cell.angle_beta   90.00
_cell.angle_gamma   90.00
#
_symmetry.space_group_name_H-M   'P 1'
#
loop_
_entity.id
_entity.type
_entity.pdbx_description
1 polymer ?
#
loop_
_entity_poly.entity_id
_entity_poly.type
_entity_poly.pdbx_seq_one_letter_code
_entity_poly.pdbx_strand_id
1 'polypeptide(L)'
;QTMPEAVCVDTGQEVGYGTAPLERSPITGGTVKPWSLSFEDRQLRPREIHRLFYGRAHLVFGWSPADREHTLPWDHLPDYVALAMQDAIDLFGPGERQLAYLFGWLAHIVGDSLIKSIRPGVTLKLLDGTYTAANRPIQDLVTFHEVGRTELQLNWPALLDDLARAPVEPAQLHYMRVGRPRGLLAAQFPHAWTPRDEPLLHRVLAENRRYQLVRNPRLLKQYALTRTPNGWECDQELRRTAGGLSYADMVELARRADFRHALWQIGETTADLFEQVVQRMPALQEISTLDAPTWAELTARWKPR
;
A
#
# COMPACT_ATOMS: atom_id res chain seq x y z
N GLN A 1 3.91 6.79 -2.69
CA GLN A 1 3.11 7.61 -1.75
C GLN A 1 1.87 8.10 -2.48
N THR A 2 0.71 8.05 -1.85
CA THR A 2 -0.57 8.55 -2.41
C THR A 2 -0.62 10.06 -2.27
N MET A 3 -0.49 10.78 -3.38
CA MET A 3 -0.59 12.24 -3.48
C MET A 3 -1.23 12.57 -4.83
N PRO A 4 -1.82 13.76 -5.01
CA PRO A 4 -2.31 14.17 -6.32
C PRO A 4 -1.15 14.39 -7.27
N GLU A 5 -1.35 14.05 -8.55
CA GLU A 5 -0.38 14.40 -9.60
C GLU A 5 -0.60 15.85 -10.06
N ALA A 6 -1.87 16.25 -10.15
CA ALA A 6 -2.27 17.49 -10.78
C ALA A 6 -3.53 18.07 -10.14
N VAL A 7 -3.87 19.29 -10.54
CA VAL A 7 -5.11 19.98 -10.23
C VAL A 7 -5.85 20.26 -11.53
N CYS A 8 -7.12 19.85 -11.61
CA CYS A 8 -8.00 20.21 -12.72
C CYS A 8 -8.21 21.72 -12.73
N VAL A 9 -7.88 22.37 -13.85
CA VAL A 9 -7.96 23.84 -13.97
C VAL A 9 -9.41 24.33 -13.83
N ASP A 10 -10.35 23.61 -14.46
CA ASP A 10 -11.77 24.01 -14.52
C ASP A 10 -12.47 23.95 -13.15
N THR A 11 -12.06 22.99 -12.30
CA THR A 11 -12.77 22.70 -11.04
C THR A 11 -11.96 23.05 -9.79
N GLY A 12 -10.65 23.31 -9.94
CA GLY A 12 -9.73 23.45 -8.83
C GLY A 12 -9.47 22.16 -8.05
N GLN A 13 -10.05 21.02 -8.46
CA GLN A 13 -9.92 19.76 -7.74
C GLN A 13 -8.60 19.06 -8.04
N GLU A 14 -7.96 18.57 -6.98
CA GLU A 14 -6.79 17.71 -7.06
C GLU A 14 -7.16 16.35 -7.65
N VAL A 15 -6.34 15.82 -8.57
CA VAL A 15 -6.60 14.62 -9.37
C VAL A 15 -5.33 13.82 -9.64
N GLY A 16 -5.51 12.56 -10.06
CA GLY A 16 -4.43 11.66 -10.44
C GLY A 16 -3.76 10.98 -9.25
N TYR A 17 -2.58 10.43 -9.51
CA TYR A 17 -1.76 9.74 -8.51
C TYR A 17 -0.30 10.07 -8.79
N GLY A 18 0.40 10.64 -7.82
CA GLY A 18 1.70 11.34 -7.95
C GLY A 18 2.89 10.64 -8.64
N THR A 19 2.71 9.41 -9.12
CA THR A 19 3.73 8.67 -9.88
C THR A 19 3.26 8.31 -11.28
N ALA A 20 2.01 8.59 -11.62
CA ALA A 20 1.40 8.32 -12.92
C ALA A 20 1.19 9.66 -13.64
N PRO A 21 1.80 9.86 -14.83
CA PRO A 21 1.53 11.05 -15.63
C PRO A 21 0.02 11.23 -15.86
N LEU A 22 -0.44 12.47 -15.82
CA LEU A 22 -1.82 12.82 -16.10
C LEU A 22 -1.86 14.04 -17.03
N GLU A 23 -2.31 13.83 -18.26
CA GLU A 23 -2.35 14.89 -19.28
C GLU A 23 -3.67 15.68 -19.26
N ARG A 24 -4.76 15.04 -18.81
CA ARG A 24 -6.11 15.61 -18.81
C ARG A 24 -6.85 15.28 -17.53
N SER A 25 -7.80 16.14 -17.18
CA SER A 25 -8.63 15.97 -15.99
C SER A 25 -9.53 14.74 -16.15
N PRO A 26 -9.53 13.79 -15.20
CA PRO A 26 -10.49 12.69 -15.21
C PRO A 26 -11.92 13.14 -14.87
N ILE A 27 -12.10 14.40 -14.48
CA ILE A 27 -13.40 14.97 -14.11
C ILE A 27 -14.06 15.63 -15.33
N THR A 28 -13.30 16.44 -16.09
CA THR A 28 -13.83 17.28 -17.17
C THR A 28 -13.27 16.93 -18.55
N GLY A 29 -12.21 16.12 -18.62
CA GLY A 29 -11.41 15.93 -19.84
C GLY A 29 -10.54 17.14 -20.21
N GLY A 30 -10.62 18.24 -19.46
CA GLY A 30 -9.90 19.49 -19.70
C GLY A 30 -8.48 19.52 -19.17
N THR A 31 -7.87 20.70 -19.17
CA THR A 31 -6.48 20.93 -18.78
C THR A 31 -6.25 20.65 -17.29
N VAL A 32 -5.07 20.14 -16.98
CA VAL A 32 -4.57 20.01 -15.61
C VAL A 32 -3.30 20.82 -15.43
N LYS A 33 -3.10 21.35 -14.22
CA LYS A 33 -1.83 21.95 -13.81
C LYS A 33 -1.09 21.00 -12.86
N PRO A 34 0.23 20.88 -12.96
CA PRO A 34 1.00 20.03 -12.05
C PRO A 34 0.77 20.43 -10.56
N TRP A 35 0.53 19.47 -9.66
CA TRP A 35 0.41 19.70 -8.19
C TRP A 35 1.74 19.53 -7.45
N SER A 36 2.07 20.44 -6.52
CA SER A 36 3.29 20.35 -5.72
C SER A 36 2.96 20.47 -4.23
N LEU A 37 3.73 19.78 -3.39
CA LEU A 37 3.73 19.98 -1.94
C LEU A 37 4.59 21.19 -1.60
N SER A 38 4.00 22.21 -1.00
CA SER A 38 4.75 23.30 -0.38
C SER A 38 5.25 22.88 1.00
N PHE A 39 6.56 22.98 1.21
CA PHE A 39 7.19 22.71 2.50
C PHE A 39 8.40 23.64 2.64
N GLU A 40 8.39 24.48 3.68
CA GLU A 40 9.38 25.56 3.86
C GLU A 40 9.44 26.44 2.60
N ASP A 41 10.63 26.66 2.04
CA ASP A 41 10.89 27.42 0.82
C ASP A 41 10.84 26.55 -0.46
N ARG A 42 10.47 25.26 -0.33
CA ARG A 42 10.50 24.28 -1.43
C ARG A 42 9.10 23.97 -1.96
N GLN A 43 9.03 23.70 -3.26
CA GLN A 43 7.87 23.13 -3.94
C GLN A 43 8.25 21.77 -4.51
N LEU A 44 7.72 20.71 -3.91
CA LEU A 44 8.11 19.34 -4.23
C LEU A 44 7.05 18.65 -5.08
N ARG A 45 7.44 18.20 -6.27
CA ARG A 45 6.63 17.30 -7.09
C ARG A 45 6.48 15.96 -6.39
N PRO A 46 5.34 15.27 -6.52
CA PRO A 46 5.17 13.92 -5.98
C PRO A 46 6.26 12.93 -6.41
N ARG A 47 6.80 13.04 -7.62
CA ARG A 47 7.95 12.22 -8.09
C ARG A 47 9.24 12.48 -7.32
N GLU A 48 9.48 13.71 -6.88
CA GLU A 48 10.65 14.04 -6.05
C GLU A 48 10.51 13.43 -4.66
N ILE A 49 9.33 13.57 -4.06
CA ILE A 49 9.00 12.97 -2.77
C ILE A 49 9.05 11.42 -2.85
N HIS A 50 8.62 10.85 -3.98
CA HIS A 50 8.75 9.43 -4.25
C HIS A 50 10.22 8.99 -4.24
N ARG A 51 11.13 9.72 -4.90
CA ARG A 51 12.57 9.40 -4.90
C ARG A 51 13.17 9.44 -3.49
N LEU A 52 12.70 10.35 -2.63
CA LEU A 52 13.20 10.48 -1.26
C LEU A 52 12.76 9.34 -0.34
N PHE A 53 11.48 8.95 -0.39
CA PHE A 53 10.91 8.05 0.64
C PHE A 53 10.35 6.72 0.14
N TYR A 54 10.28 6.45 -1.17
CA TYR A 54 9.72 5.19 -1.66
C TYR A 54 10.58 3.98 -1.29
N GLY A 55 11.90 4.04 -1.52
CA GLY A 55 12.83 2.98 -1.11
C GLY A 55 12.84 2.77 0.40
N ARG A 56 12.75 3.85 1.17
CA ARG A 56 12.67 3.81 2.65
C ARG A 56 11.44 3.10 3.16
N ALA A 57 10.31 3.21 2.46
CA ALA A 57 9.07 2.55 2.84
C ALA A 57 9.03 1.05 2.46
N HIS A 58 9.79 0.63 1.43
CA HIS A 58 9.77 -0.75 0.93
C HIS A 58 10.99 -1.58 1.33
N LEU A 59 12.09 -0.93 1.73
CA LEU A 59 13.38 -1.47 2.19
C LEU A 59 14.13 -2.33 1.18
N VAL A 60 13.50 -3.39 0.69
CA VAL A 60 14.08 -4.43 -0.16
C VAL A 60 14.04 -4.08 -1.65
N PHE A 61 13.36 -3.00 -2.02
CA PHE A 61 13.39 -2.41 -3.35
C PHE A 61 12.97 -0.93 -3.31
N GLY A 62 12.94 -0.28 -4.48
CA GLY A 62 12.36 1.06 -4.65
C GLY A 62 13.31 2.21 -4.30
N TRP A 63 14.53 1.92 -3.89
CA TRP A 63 15.59 2.92 -3.75
C TRP A 63 15.94 3.55 -5.11
N SER A 64 16.33 4.82 -5.07
CA SER A 64 16.85 5.50 -6.26
C SER A 64 18.15 4.82 -6.70
N PRO A 65 18.57 4.95 -7.97
CA PRO A 65 19.86 4.41 -8.40
C PRO A 65 21.05 4.88 -7.56
N ALA A 66 21.00 6.12 -7.05
CA ALA A 66 22.05 6.69 -6.21
C ALA A 66 22.08 6.08 -4.79
N ASP A 67 20.95 5.59 -4.30
CA ASP A 67 20.78 5.08 -2.94
C ASP A 67 20.64 3.54 -2.91
N ARG A 68 20.94 2.86 -4.02
CA ARG A 68 20.68 1.42 -4.16
C ARG A 68 21.45 0.58 -3.14
N GLU A 69 22.61 1.06 -2.67
CA GLU A 69 23.39 0.41 -1.61
C GLU A 69 22.64 0.30 -0.27
N HIS A 70 21.58 1.08 -0.07
CA HIS A 70 20.74 1.03 1.13
C HIS A 70 19.61 -0.01 1.07
N THR A 71 19.51 -0.73 -0.05
CA THR A 71 18.54 -1.82 -0.24
C THR A 71 18.82 -2.93 0.76
N LEU A 72 17.81 -3.27 1.55
CA LEU A 72 17.89 -4.38 2.49
C LEU A 72 17.75 -5.71 1.73
N PRO A 73 18.72 -6.65 1.83
CA PRO A 73 18.52 -7.99 1.28
C PRO A 73 17.29 -8.65 1.89
N TRP A 74 16.53 -9.39 1.08
CA TRP A 74 15.30 -10.06 1.53
C TRP A 74 15.52 -10.91 2.78
N ASP A 75 16.62 -11.66 2.82
CA ASP A 75 16.93 -12.57 3.92
C ASP A 75 17.22 -11.83 5.25
N HIS A 76 17.49 -10.53 5.20
CA HIS A 76 17.67 -9.67 6.39
C HIS A 76 16.37 -8.94 6.79
N LEU A 77 15.30 -9.06 6.00
CA LEU A 77 14.01 -8.43 6.30
C LEU A 77 13.42 -8.88 7.65
N PRO A 78 13.42 -10.18 8.04
CA PRO A 78 12.89 -10.57 9.35
C PRO A 78 13.68 -9.96 10.51
N ASP A 79 15.02 -9.88 10.41
CA ASP A 79 15.86 -9.24 11.44
C ASP A 79 15.54 -7.75 11.57
N TYR A 80 15.52 -7.04 10.44
CA TYR A 80 15.22 -5.61 10.43
C TYR A 80 13.85 -5.31 11.05
N VAL A 81 12.83 -6.09 10.70
CA VAL A 81 11.47 -5.87 11.19
C VAL A 81 11.35 -6.22 12.67
N ALA A 82 11.99 -7.30 13.13
CA ALA A 82 12.03 -7.65 14.55
C ALA A 82 12.65 -6.54 15.40
N LEU A 83 13.76 -5.95 14.95
CA LEU A 83 14.38 -4.81 15.63
C LEU A 83 13.50 -3.56 15.59
N ALA A 84 12.83 -3.30 14.46
CA ALA A 84 11.92 -2.18 14.33
C ALA A 84 10.70 -2.32 15.28
N MET A 85 10.20 -3.55 15.47
CA MET A 85 9.11 -3.84 16.41
C MET A 85 9.56 -3.75 17.87
N GLN A 86 10.74 -4.27 18.20
CA GLN A 86 11.32 -4.15 19.54
C GLN A 86 11.53 -2.67 19.90
N ASP A 87 12.16 -1.91 19.00
CA ASP A 87 12.34 -0.46 19.16
C ASP A 87 11.00 0.27 19.23
N ALA A 88 9.95 -0.22 18.56
CA ALA A 88 8.65 0.42 18.64
C ALA A 88 8.08 0.37 20.07
N ILE A 89 8.18 -0.79 20.72
CA ILE A 89 7.79 -0.96 22.13
C ILE A 89 8.69 -0.11 23.03
N ASP A 90 10.00 -0.22 22.88
CA ASP A 90 10.97 0.39 23.81
C ASP A 90 10.98 1.93 23.72
N LEU A 91 10.78 2.49 22.53
CA LEU A 91 10.94 3.92 22.28
C LEU A 91 9.62 4.70 22.23
N PHE A 92 8.52 4.04 21.84
CA PHE A 92 7.22 4.69 21.63
C PHE A 92 6.11 4.10 22.50
N GLY A 93 6.47 3.17 23.40
CA GLY A 93 5.58 2.56 24.38
C GLY A 93 4.89 1.29 23.87
N PRO A 94 4.42 0.44 24.78
CA PRO A 94 3.71 -0.78 24.43
C PRO A 94 2.38 -0.44 23.73
N GLY A 95 1.95 -1.30 22.80
CA GLY A 95 0.62 -1.19 22.22
C GLY A 95 0.41 -2.02 20.96
N GLU A 96 -0.68 -2.77 20.96
CA GLU A 96 -1.12 -3.60 19.83
C GLU A 96 -1.28 -2.80 18.54
N ARG A 97 -1.68 -1.53 18.62
CA ARG A 97 -1.86 -0.67 17.45
C ARG A 97 -0.57 -0.45 16.66
N GLN A 98 0.55 -0.20 17.35
CA GLN A 98 1.84 0.01 16.69
C GLN A 98 2.35 -1.29 16.06
N LEU A 99 2.18 -2.41 16.77
CA LEU A 99 2.52 -3.73 16.25
C LEU A 99 1.67 -4.10 15.03
N ALA A 100 0.35 -3.88 15.08
CA ALA A 100 -0.54 -4.07 13.95
C ALA A 100 -0.16 -3.19 12.74
N TYR A 101 0.28 -1.96 12.99
CA TYR A 101 0.81 -1.07 11.95
C TYR A 101 2.06 -1.66 11.28
N LEU A 102 3.01 -2.18 12.07
CA LEU A 102 4.25 -2.77 11.59
C LEU A 102 4.03 -4.10 10.86
N PHE A 103 3.13 -4.95 11.35
CA PHE A 103 2.72 -6.17 10.65
C PHE A 103 1.98 -5.86 9.35
N GLY A 104 1.10 -4.86 9.34
CA GLY A 104 0.47 -4.37 8.11
C GLY A 104 1.48 -3.83 7.10
N TRP A 105 2.50 -3.12 7.57
CA TRP A 105 3.62 -2.67 6.74
C TRP A 105 4.45 -3.83 6.19
N LEU A 106 4.71 -4.87 6.99
CA LEU A 106 5.41 -6.07 6.54
C LEU A 106 4.62 -6.82 5.47
N ALA A 107 3.31 -7.01 5.68
CA ALA A 107 2.42 -7.59 4.68
C ALA A 107 2.42 -6.79 3.36
N HIS A 108 2.45 -5.45 3.46
CA HIS A 108 2.60 -4.57 2.30
C HIS A 108 3.92 -4.81 1.56
N ILE A 109 5.06 -4.89 2.26
CA ILE A 109 6.36 -5.19 1.64
C ILE A 109 6.35 -6.54 0.93
N VAL A 110 5.83 -7.59 1.58
CA VAL A 110 5.77 -8.94 1.02
C VAL A 110 4.91 -8.96 -0.24
N GLY A 111 3.69 -8.44 -0.14
CA GLY A 111 2.75 -8.40 -1.25
C GLY A 111 3.31 -7.66 -2.46
N ASP A 112 3.87 -6.47 -2.24
CA ASP A 112 4.48 -5.70 -3.33
C ASP A 112 5.72 -6.40 -3.92
N SER A 113 6.56 -7.03 -3.09
CA SER A 113 7.77 -7.71 -3.57
C SER A 113 7.44 -8.89 -4.46
N LEU A 114 6.40 -9.66 -4.09
CA LEU A 114 5.97 -10.82 -4.85
C LEU A 114 5.23 -10.43 -6.13
N ILE A 115 4.23 -9.53 -6.04
CA ILE A 115 3.40 -9.17 -7.20
C ILE A 115 4.21 -8.43 -8.27
N LYS A 116 5.18 -7.59 -7.87
CA LYS A 116 6.08 -6.87 -8.79
C LYS A 116 7.28 -7.73 -9.24
N SER A 117 7.29 -9.02 -8.88
CA SER A 117 8.36 -9.96 -9.22
C SER A 117 9.76 -9.52 -8.76
N ILE A 118 9.84 -8.73 -7.69
CA ILE A 118 11.11 -8.42 -6.99
C ILE A 118 11.63 -9.68 -6.30
N ARG A 119 10.71 -10.46 -5.72
CA ARG A 119 10.96 -11.77 -5.12
C ARG A 119 10.16 -12.82 -5.91
N PRO A 120 10.77 -13.93 -6.35
CA PRO A 120 10.00 -15.05 -6.89
C PRO A 120 9.14 -15.66 -5.78
N GLY A 121 7.98 -16.21 -6.13
CA GLY A 121 7.11 -16.87 -5.16
C GLY A 121 5.62 -16.80 -5.50
N VAL A 122 5.24 -16.01 -6.50
CA VAL A 122 3.88 -16.00 -7.03
C VAL A 122 3.86 -16.53 -8.45
N THR A 123 2.99 -17.49 -8.70
CA THR A 123 2.73 -18.02 -10.04
C THR A 123 1.50 -17.32 -10.60
N LEU A 124 1.70 -16.16 -11.24
CA LEU A 124 0.62 -15.41 -11.86
C LEU A 124 1.05 -14.85 -13.21
N LYS A 125 0.30 -15.18 -14.25
CA LYS A 125 0.40 -14.56 -15.57
C LYS A 125 -1.00 -14.29 -16.09
N LEU A 126 -1.34 -13.01 -16.20
CA LEU A 126 -2.61 -12.55 -16.77
C LEU A 126 -2.40 -12.29 -18.27
N LEU A 127 -2.59 -11.07 -18.77
CA LEU A 127 -2.49 -10.77 -20.20
C LEU A 127 -1.06 -10.92 -20.73
N ASP A 128 -0.15 -10.16 -20.14
CA ASP A 128 1.22 -9.95 -20.63
C ASP A 128 2.28 -10.15 -19.54
N GLY A 129 1.89 -10.60 -18.35
CA GLY A 129 2.81 -10.81 -17.23
C GLY A 129 2.10 -10.92 -15.87
N THR A 130 2.88 -10.79 -14.79
CA THR A 130 2.37 -10.81 -13.41
C THR A 130 1.77 -9.46 -13.03
N TYR A 131 2.54 -8.38 -13.14
CA TYR A 131 2.09 -7.03 -12.77
C TYR A 131 2.45 -6.02 -13.86
N THR A 132 1.44 -5.65 -14.65
CA THR A 132 1.54 -4.69 -15.75
C THR A 132 0.40 -3.67 -15.65
N ALA A 133 0.52 -2.56 -16.38
CA ALA A 133 -0.55 -1.56 -16.40
C ALA A 133 -1.88 -2.14 -16.91
N ALA A 134 -1.83 -3.04 -17.90
CA ALA A 134 -3.02 -3.67 -18.47
C ALA A 134 -3.65 -4.72 -17.55
N ASN A 135 -2.86 -5.37 -16.69
CA ASN A 135 -3.35 -6.35 -15.73
C ASN A 135 -3.99 -5.72 -14.49
N ARG A 136 -3.68 -4.45 -14.19
CA ARG A 136 -4.13 -3.79 -12.97
C ARG A 136 -5.66 -3.74 -12.82
N PRO A 137 -6.46 -3.37 -13.84
CA PRO A 137 -7.91 -3.39 -13.71
C PRO A 137 -8.46 -4.79 -13.38
N ILE A 138 -7.83 -5.85 -13.88
CA ILE A 138 -8.23 -7.24 -13.65
C ILE A 138 -8.01 -7.61 -12.18
N GLN A 139 -6.80 -7.34 -11.68
CA GLN A 139 -6.45 -7.59 -10.28
C GLN A 139 -7.34 -6.76 -9.34
N ASP A 140 -7.47 -5.45 -9.61
CA ASP A 140 -8.24 -4.54 -8.79
C ASP A 140 -9.72 -4.95 -8.73
N LEU A 141 -10.37 -5.21 -9.87
CA LEU A 141 -11.80 -5.54 -9.92
C LEU A 141 -12.09 -6.93 -9.32
N VAL A 142 -11.26 -7.94 -9.58
CA VAL A 142 -11.45 -9.29 -9.02
C VAL A 142 -11.19 -9.29 -7.52
N THR A 143 -10.13 -8.62 -7.05
CA THR A 143 -9.91 -8.45 -5.61
C THR A 143 -11.03 -7.65 -4.95
N PHE A 144 -11.55 -6.61 -5.60
CA PHE A 144 -12.60 -5.77 -5.03
C PHE A 144 -13.95 -6.49 -4.95
N HIS A 145 -14.42 -7.12 -6.03
CA HIS A 145 -15.75 -7.73 -6.07
C HIS A 145 -15.75 -9.19 -5.67
N GLU A 146 -14.98 -10.03 -6.35
CA GLU A 146 -15.03 -11.49 -6.14
C GLU A 146 -14.45 -11.87 -4.78
N VAL A 147 -13.26 -11.37 -4.44
CA VAL A 147 -12.65 -11.69 -3.14
C VAL A 147 -13.21 -10.77 -2.04
N GLY A 148 -13.18 -9.46 -2.26
CA GLY A 148 -13.54 -8.48 -1.24
C GLY A 148 -15.00 -8.50 -0.86
N ARG A 149 -15.91 -8.32 -1.83
CA ARG A 149 -17.35 -8.24 -1.56
C ARG A 149 -18.02 -9.60 -1.45
N THR A 150 -17.70 -10.55 -2.32
CA THR A 150 -18.38 -11.86 -2.35
C THR A 150 -17.83 -12.79 -1.28
N GLU A 151 -16.53 -13.11 -1.29
CA GLU A 151 -15.95 -14.04 -0.30
C GLU A 151 -15.84 -13.42 1.10
N LEU A 152 -15.23 -12.24 1.19
CA LEU A 152 -14.89 -11.61 2.48
C LEU A 152 -15.96 -10.66 3.00
N GLN A 153 -17.02 -10.38 2.22
CA GLN A 153 -18.11 -9.48 2.61
C GLN A 153 -17.62 -8.14 3.16
N LEU A 154 -16.66 -7.51 2.47
CA LEU A 154 -16.08 -6.24 2.89
C LEU A 154 -16.91 -5.05 2.41
N ASN A 155 -17.18 -4.15 3.35
CA ASN A 155 -17.64 -2.80 3.13
C ASN A 155 -16.43 -1.92 2.79
N TRP A 156 -16.04 -1.95 1.52
CA TRP A 156 -14.91 -1.16 1.01
C TRP A 156 -14.99 0.34 1.33
N PRO A 157 -16.16 1.03 1.22
CA PRO A 157 -16.27 2.42 1.66
C PRO A 157 -15.84 2.64 3.13
N ALA A 158 -16.33 1.81 4.06
CA ALA A 158 -15.98 1.93 5.47
C ALA A 158 -14.50 1.61 5.71
N LEU A 159 -13.98 0.54 5.10
CA LEU A 159 -12.58 0.14 5.24
C LEU A 159 -11.62 1.21 4.70
N LEU A 160 -11.91 1.80 3.53
CA LEU A 160 -11.07 2.83 2.92
C LEU A 160 -11.15 4.18 3.66
N ASP A 161 -12.27 4.50 4.30
CA ASP A 161 -12.38 5.67 5.18
C ASP A 161 -11.57 5.48 6.47
N ASP A 162 -11.68 4.30 7.12
CA ASP A 162 -10.86 3.94 8.28
C ASP A 162 -9.36 4.00 7.95
N LEU A 163 -8.95 3.43 6.81
CA LEU A 163 -7.56 3.46 6.36
C LEU A 163 -7.05 4.90 6.12
N ALA A 164 -7.89 5.77 5.56
CA ALA A 164 -7.52 7.16 5.32
C ALA A 164 -7.44 7.99 6.61
N ARG A 165 -8.17 7.59 7.65
CA ARG A 165 -8.17 8.24 8.98
C ARG A 165 -7.20 7.63 9.97
N ALA A 166 -6.63 6.46 9.65
CA ALA A 166 -5.65 5.80 10.50
C ALA A 166 -4.47 6.74 10.78
N PRO A 167 -4.13 6.97 12.06
CA PRO A 167 -3.05 7.87 12.43
C PRO A 167 -1.71 7.34 11.88
N VAL A 168 -0.77 8.27 11.72
CA VAL A 168 0.62 7.93 11.41
C VAL A 168 1.27 7.50 12.71
N GLU A 169 1.77 6.27 12.78
CA GLU A 169 2.52 5.80 13.95
C GLU A 169 3.96 6.36 13.94
N PRO A 170 4.50 6.80 15.09
CA PRO A 170 5.89 7.24 15.20
C PRO A 170 6.90 6.17 14.72
N ALA A 171 6.57 4.90 14.90
CA ALA A 171 7.35 3.77 14.39
C ALA A 171 7.59 3.84 12.87
N GLN A 172 6.71 4.49 12.11
CA GLN A 172 6.89 4.68 10.67
C GLN A 172 8.15 5.46 10.31
N LEU A 173 8.39 6.57 11.00
CA LEU A 173 9.57 7.39 10.75
C LEU A 173 10.85 6.63 11.14
N HIS A 174 10.76 5.83 12.20
CA HIS A 174 11.84 4.99 12.70
C HIS A 174 12.22 3.90 11.71
N TYR A 175 11.28 3.05 11.28
CA TYR A 175 11.60 1.96 10.35
C TYR A 175 11.99 2.48 8.95
N MET A 176 11.58 3.69 8.57
CA MET A 176 12.00 4.34 7.33
C MET A 176 13.41 4.96 7.42
N ARG A 177 14.05 4.92 8.61
CA ARG A 177 15.34 5.56 8.91
C ARG A 177 15.31 7.07 8.62
N VAL A 178 14.19 7.71 8.92
CA VAL A 178 14.02 9.16 8.76
C VAL A 178 13.93 9.87 10.12
N GLY A 179 13.70 9.13 11.21
CA GLY A 179 13.83 9.66 12.56
C GLY A 179 15.28 9.83 13.03
N ARG A 180 15.47 10.33 14.25
CA ARG A 180 16.78 10.26 14.94
C ARG A 180 17.23 8.79 15.11
N PRO A 181 18.49 8.43 14.78
CA PRO A 181 19.00 7.08 14.99
C PRO A 181 19.08 6.76 16.49
N ARG A 182 18.46 5.66 16.91
CA ARG A 182 18.42 5.15 18.28
C ARG A 182 17.90 3.70 18.28
N GLY A 183 17.97 3.04 19.44
CA GLY A 183 17.50 1.67 19.59
C GLY A 183 18.38 0.64 18.88
N LEU A 184 17.92 -0.60 18.89
CA LEU A 184 18.63 -1.74 18.32
C LEU A 184 18.67 -1.67 16.78
N LEU A 185 17.63 -1.11 16.15
CA LEU A 185 17.59 -0.95 14.70
C LEU A 185 18.74 -0.06 14.21
N ALA A 186 18.98 1.08 14.86
CA ALA A 186 20.07 1.97 14.48
C ALA A 186 21.44 1.38 14.81
N ALA A 187 21.54 0.57 15.88
CA ALA A 187 22.78 -0.10 16.24
C ALA A 187 23.20 -1.14 15.19
N GLN A 188 22.25 -1.93 14.66
CA GLN A 188 22.53 -2.96 13.66
C GLN A 188 22.53 -2.44 12.22
N PHE A 189 21.72 -1.41 11.93
CA PHE A 189 21.61 -0.78 10.62
C PHE A 189 21.96 0.71 10.70
N PRO A 190 23.25 1.08 10.88
CA PRO A 190 23.66 2.46 11.17
C PRO A 190 23.62 3.41 9.96
N HIS A 191 23.45 2.88 8.74
CA HIS A 191 23.49 3.65 7.50
C HIS A 191 22.10 4.12 7.03
N ALA A 192 22.11 5.11 6.13
CA ALA A 192 20.94 5.70 5.48
C ALA A 192 19.96 6.48 6.38
N TRP A 193 20.30 6.76 7.64
CA TRP A 193 19.49 7.61 8.51
C TRP A 193 19.47 9.06 8.02
N THR A 194 18.28 9.65 7.82
CA THR A 194 18.12 11.04 7.40
C THR A 194 17.18 11.84 8.32
N PRO A 195 17.58 12.09 9.59
CA PRO A 195 16.78 12.86 10.56
C PRO A 195 16.41 14.26 10.10
N ARG A 196 17.17 14.85 9.17
CA ARG A 196 16.86 16.16 8.58
C ARG A 196 15.57 16.16 7.75
N ASP A 197 15.18 15.01 7.22
CA ASP A 197 13.95 14.88 6.41
C ASP A 197 12.72 14.55 7.27
N GLU A 198 12.86 14.38 8.58
CA GLU A 198 11.76 14.04 9.50
C GLU A 198 10.56 15.00 9.41
N PRO A 199 10.76 16.34 9.44
CA PRO A 199 9.65 17.28 9.31
C PRO A 199 8.94 17.19 7.94
N LEU A 200 9.71 16.96 6.87
CA LEU A 200 9.16 16.78 5.53
C LEU A 200 8.36 15.48 5.45
N LEU A 201 8.87 14.38 6.00
CA LEU A 201 8.15 13.10 5.97
C LEU A 201 6.83 13.19 6.75
N HIS A 202 6.80 13.86 7.91
CA HIS A 202 5.55 14.13 8.60
C HIS A 202 4.53 14.86 7.71
N ARG A 203 4.97 15.90 7.01
CA ARG A 203 4.11 16.65 6.09
C ARG A 203 3.60 15.76 4.95
N VAL A 204 4.46 14.92 4.39
CA VAL A 204 4.12 13.98 3.32
C VAL A 204 3.11 12.93 3.77
N LEU A 205 3.25 12.40 4.99
CA LEU A 205 2.33 11.39 5.53
C LEU A 205 0.97 12.00 5.87
N ALA A 206 0.93 13.23 6.40
CA ALA A 206 -0.31 13.96 6.61
C ALA A 206 -1.05 14.22 5.28
N GLU A 207 -0.30 14.66 4.27
CA GLU A 207 -0.82 14.89 2.92
C GLU A 207 -1.30 13.58 2.28
N ASN A 208 -0.59 12.48 2.52
CA ASN A 208 -1.00 11.16 2.07
C ASN A 208 -2.38 10.76 2.59
N ARG A 209 -2.61 10.92 3.91
CA ARG A 209 -3.90 10.62 4.54
C ARG A 209 -5.01 11.54 4.03
N ARG A 210 -4.74 12.84 3.94
CA ARG A 210 -5.68 13.83 3.39
C ARG A 210 -6.09 13.48 1.97
N TYR A 211 -5.14 13.16 1.09
CA TYR A 211 -5.45 12.88 -0.30
C TYR A 211 -6.19 11.55 -0.50
N GLN A 212 -5.98 10.55 0.37
CA GLN A 212 -6.78 9.32 0.33
C GLN A 212 -8.27 9.63 0.54
N LEU A 213 -8.64 10.55 1.42
CA LEU A 213 -10.04 10.97 1.61
C LEU A 213 -10.66 11.59 0.35
N VAL A 214 -9.84 12.24 -0.49
CA VAL A 214 -10.28 12.82 -1.77
C VAL A 214 -10.33 11.75 -2.88
N ARG A 215 -9.33 10.87 -2.91
CA ARG A 215 -9.14 9.88 -3.98
C ARG A 215 -10.07 8.67 -3.84
N ASN A 216 -10.26 8.15 -2.63
CA ASN A 216 -10.99 6.91 -2.38
C ASN A 216 -12.43 6.94 -2.90
N PRO A 217 -13.23 8.01 -2.71
CA PRO A 217 -14.57 8.09 -3.30
C PRO A 217 -14.58 7.95 -4.83
N ARG A 218 -13.57 8.49 -5.52
CA ARG A 218 -13.45 8.39 -6.98
C ARG A 218 -13.08 6.98 -7.42
N LEU A 219 -12.18 6.31 -6.68
CA LEU A 219 -11.87 4.90 -6.93
C LEU A 219 -13.09 4.01 -6.72
N LEU A 220 -13.84 4.22 -5.64
CA LEU A 220 -15.06 3.47 -5.37
C LEU A 220 -16.08 3.63 -6.49
N LYS A 221 -16.21 4.84 -7.05
CA LYS A 221 -17.03 5.08 -8.24
C LYS A 221 -16.50 4.34 -9.46
N GLN A 222 -15.19 4.38 -9.70
CA GLN A 222 -14.56 3.71 -10.84
C GLN A 222 -14.65 2.19 -10.78
N TYR A 223 -14.55 1.60 -9.59
CA TYR A 223 -14.70 0.15 -9.41
C TYR A 223 -16.16 -0.30 -9.34
N ALA A 224 -17.13 0.60 -9.28
CA ALA A 224 -18.54 0.19 -9.25
C ALA A 224 -18.95 -0.49 -10.56
N LEU A 225 -19.58 -1.67 -10.45
CA LEU A 225 -20.16 -2.36 -11.60
C LEU A 225 -21.53 -1.79 -11.92
N THR A 226 -21.84 -1.70 -13.21
CA THR A 226 -23.16 -1.29 -13.71
C THR A 226 -23.88 -2.50 -14.29
N ARG A 227 -25.15 -2.69 -13.93
CA ARG A 227 -25.97 -3.77 -14.48
C ARG A 227 -26.52 -3.37 -15.84
N THR A 228 -26.28 -4.20 -16.85
CA THR A 228 -26.77 -4.03 -18.22
C THR A 228 -27.55 -5.28 -18.65
N PRO A 229 -28.22 -5.27 -19.82
CA PRO A 229 -28.86 -6.48 -20.36
C PRO A 229 -27.90 -7.65 -20.58
N ASN A 230 -26.60 -7.37 -20.79
CA ASN A 230 -25.56 -8.38 -21.03
C ASN A 230 -24.85 -8.83 -19.74
N GLY A 231 -25.30 -8.35 -18.57
CA GLY A 231 -24.69 -8.65 -17.27
C GLY A 231 -24.03 -7.45 -16.61
N TRP A 232 -23.13 -7.72 -15.69
CA TRP A 232 -22.36 -6.68 -14.99
C TRP A 232 -21.22 -6.17 -15.88
N GLU A 233 -21.10 -4.86 -15.98
CA GLU A 233 -20.07 -4.16 -16.75
C GLU A 233 -19.23 -3.26 -15.84
N CYS A 234 -17.95 -3.12 -16.18
CA CYS A 234 -17.02 -2.24 -15.48
C CYS A 234 -16.92 -0.86 -16.15
N ASP A 235 -16.24 0.07 -15.48
CA ASP A 235 -15.97 1.40 -16.00
C ASP A 235 -15.19 1.37 -17.33
N GLN A 236 -15.52 2.28 -18.26
CA GLN A 236 -14.95 2.30 -19.60
C GLN A 236 -13.43 2.48 -19.60
N GLU A 237 -12.88 3.23 -18.65
CA GLU A 237 -11.44 3.46 -18.57
C GLU A 237 -10.71 2.21 -18.07
N LEU A 238 -11.32 1.46 -17.15
CA LEU A 238 -10.81 0.16 -16.69
C LEU A 238 -10.80 -0.86 -17.83
N ARG A 239 -11.91 -0.94 -18.58
CA ARG A 239 -12.02 -1.75 -19.78
C ARG A 239 -10.96 -1.39 -20.82
N ARG A 240 -10.81 -0.10 -21.14
CA ARG A 240 -9.81 0.39 -22.10
C ARG A 240 -8.40 0.02 -21.67
N THR A 241 -8.08 0.21 -20.39
CA THR A 241 -6.77 -0.12 -19.82
C THR A 241 -6.47 -1.62 -19.88
N ALA A 242 -7.48 -2.47 -19.64
CA ALA A 242 -7.39 -3.91 -19.74
C ALA A 242 -7.51 -4.45 -21.19
N GLY A 243 -7.25 -3.63 -22.21
CA GLY A 243 -7.27 -4.08 -23.60
C GLY A 243 -8.67 -4.36 -24.16
N GLY A 244 -9.72 -3.78 -23.58
CA GLY A 244 -11.09 -3.90 -24.06
C GLY A 244 -11.91 -5.04 -23.45
N LEU A 245 -11.35 -5.79 -22.50
CA LEU A 245 -12.03 -6.89 -21.82
C LEU A 245 -13.29 -6.44 -21.07
N SER A 246 -14.35 -7.24 -21.15
CA SER A 246 -15.52 -7.06 -20.27
C SER A 246 -15.18 -7.49 -18.84
N TYR A 247 -16.03 -7.12 -17.87
CA TYR A 247 -15.85 -7.59 -16.49
C TYR A 247 -15.84 -9.12 -16.40
N ALA A 248 -16.75 -9.78 -17.11
CA ALA A 248 -16.84 -11.24 -17.14
C ALA A 248 -15.56 -11.89 -17.70
N ASP A 249 -14.97 -11.31 -18.76
CA ASP A 249 -13.71 -11.79 -19.33
C ASP A 249 -12.54 -11.63 -18.34
N MET A 250 -12.51 -10.51 -17.58
CA MET A 250 -11.50 -10.27 -16.56
C MET A 250 -11.59 -11.30 -15.43
N VAL A 251 -12.80 -11.62 -14.96
CA VAL A 251 -13.03 -12.66 -13.94
C VAL A 251 -12.59 -14.03 -14.46
N GLU A 252 -13.00 -14.41 -15.67
CA GLU A 252 -12.62 -15.69 -16.26
C GLU A 252 -11.11 -15.80 -16.49
N LEU A 253 -10.46 -14.72 -16.92
CA LEU A 253 -9.00 -14.68 -17.05
C LEU A 253 -8.31 -14.87 -15.70
N ALA A 254 -8.75 -14.14 -14.67
CA ALA A 254 -8.18 -14.26 -13.32
C ALA A 254 -8.36 -15.69 -12.77
N ARG A 255 -9.50 -16.33 -13.03
CA ARG A 255 -9.75 -17.72 -12.67
C ARG A 255 -8.80 -18.67 -13.39
N ARG A 256 -8.61 -18.51 -14.71
CA ARG A 256 -7.68 -19.33 -15.50
C ARG A 256 -6.22 -19.16 -15.09
N ALA A 257 -5.85 -17.95 -14.69
CA ALA A 257 -4.51 -17.61 -14.21
C ALA A 257 -4.28 -17.99 -12.73
N ASP A 258 -5.27 -18.62 -12.09
CA ASP A 258 -5.26 -19.00 -10.68
C ASP A 258 -4.93 -17.83 -9.73
N PHE A 259 -5.53 -16.67 -10.01
CA PHE A 259 -5.26 -15.45 -9.25
C PHE A 259 -5.58 -15.60 -7.76
N ARG A 260 -6.59 -16.42 -7.40
CA ARG A 260 -6.91 -16.68 -5.99
C ARG A 260 -5.80 -17.44 -5.27
N HIS A 261 -5.16 -18.41 -5.95
CA HIS A 261 -3.98 -19.09 -5.43
C HIS A 261 -2.78 -18.15 -5.32
N ALA A 262 -2.57 -17.24 -6.28
CA ALA A 262 -1.55 -16.21 -6.17
C ALA A 262 -1.72 -15.33 -4.91
N LEU A 263 -2.95 -14.95 -4.57
CA LEU A 263 -3.25 -14.24 -3.32
C LEU A 263 -2.97 -15.11 -2.07
N TRP A 264 -3.24 -16.41 -2.14
CA TRP A 264 -2.89 -17.35 -1.08
C TRP A 264 -1.36 -17.46 -0.89
N GLN A 265 -0.58 -17.57 -1.98
CA GLN A 265 0.89 -17.60 -1.92
C GLN A 265 1.47 -16.35 -1.24
N ILE A 266 0.89 -15.17 -1.52
CA ILE A 266 1.25 -13.92 -0.83
C ILE A 266 0.91 -14.00 0.67
N GLY A 267 -0.26 -14.55 1.01
CA GLY A 267 -0.69 -14.77 2.39
C GLY A 267 0.26 -15.69 3.17
N GLU A 268 0.60 -16.86 2.62
CA GLU A 268 1.54 -17.81 3.24
C GLU A 268 2.91 -17.18 3.43
N THR A 269 3.46 -16.54 2.40
CA THR A 269 4.77 -15.88 2.50
C THR A 269 4.76 -14.78 3.57
N THR A 270 3.63 -14.09 3.74
CA THR A 270 3.46 -13.09 4.79
C THR A 270 3.46 -13.75 6.17
N ALA A 271 2.71 -14.85 6.34
CA ALA A 271 2.64 -15.61 7.59
C ALA A 271 4.00 -16.19 7.98
N ASP A 272 4.72 -16.82 7.04
CA ASP A 272 6.08 -17.33 7.26
C ASP A 272 7.04 -16.24 7.76
N LEU A 273 6.91 -15.02 7.22
CA LEU A 273 7.73 -13.90 7.63
C LEU A 273 7.32 -13.36 9.01
N PHE A 274 6.03 -13.40 9.34
CA PHE A 274 5.55 -13.06 10.68
C PHE A 274 6.12 -14.03 11.72
N GLU A 275 6.09 -15.34 11.44
CA GLU A 275 6.67 -16.36 12.32
C GLU A 275 8.16 -16.12 12.54
N GLN A 276 8.91 -15.83 11.48
CA GLN A 276 10.33 -15.50 11.55
C GLN A 276 10.61 -14.26 12.41
N VAL A 277 9.75 -13.24 12.36
CA VAL A 277 9.85 -12.04 13.20
C VAL A 277 9.55 -12.38 14.67
N VAL A 278 8.48 -13.15 14.93
CA VAL A 278 8.11 -13.59 16.28
C VAL A 278 9.21 -14.45 16.92
N GLN A 279 9.88 -15.31 16.14
CA GLN A 279 11.03 -16.08 16.61
C GLN A 279 12.21 -15.21 17.05
N ARG A 280 12.39 -14.04 16.44
CA ARG A 280 13.50 -13.11 16.71
C ARG A 280 13.21 -12.11 17.83
N MET A 281 11.94 -11.96 18.22
CA MET A 281 11.51 -11.03 19.24
C MET A 281 10.79 -11.79 20.37
N PRO A 282 11.53 -12.26 21.41
CA PRO A 282 10.95 -13.02 22.52
C PRO A 282 9.74 -12.33 23.17
N ALA A 283 9.76 -10.99 23.25
CA ALA A 283 8.65 -10.21 23.79
C ALA A 283 7.31 -10.46 23.06
N LEU A 284 7.29 -10.79 21.77
CA LEU A 284 6.06 -11.13 21.04
C LEU A 284 5.53 -12.52 21.41
N GLN A 285 6.41 -13.45 21.83
CA GLN A 285 6.01 -14.78 22.28
C GLN A 285 5.34 -14.73 23.66
N GLU A 286 5.67 -13.70 24.45
CA GLU A 286 5.13 -13.47 25.79
C GLU A 286 3.79 -12.72 25.79
N ILE A 287 3.34 -12.16 24.66
CA ILE A 287 2.02 -11.52 24.54
C ILE A 287 0.95 -12.61 24.71
N SER A 288 0.32 -12.66 25.89
CA SER A 288 -0.66 -13.69 26.23
C SER A 288 -1.89 -13.62 25.32
N THR A 289 -2.37 -14.77 24.87
CA THR A 289 -3.54 -14.96 24.00
C THR A 289 -4.91 -14.76 24.68
N LEU A 290 -4.95 -14.10 25.84
CA LEU A 290 -6.18 -14.02 26.64
C LEU A 290 -7.13 -12.95 26.07
N ASP A 291 -8.32 -13.40 25.66
CA ASP A 291 -9.44 -12.63 25.09
C ASP A 291 -9.14 -11.91 23.76
N ALA A 292 -8.40 -12.54 22.85
CA ALA A 292 -8.23 -12.02 21.50
C ALA A 292 -9.57 -12.02 20.72
N PRO A 293 -9.99 -10.89 20.11
CA PRO A 293 -11.20 -10.86 19.30
C PRO A 293 -11.06 -11.79 18.11
N THR A 294 -12.14 -12.51 17.79
CA THR A 294 -12.26 -13.32 16.59
C THR A 294 -12.13 -12.45 15.33
N TRP A 295 -11.79 -13.08 14.20
CA TRP A 295 -11.80 -12.38 12.91
C TRP A 295 -13.16 -11.73 12.59
N ALA A 296 -14.25 -12.39 13.00
CA ALA A 296 -15.59 -11.85 12.84
C ALA A 296 -15.78 -10.55 13.64
N GLU A 297 -15.29 -10.49 14.88
CA GLU A 297 -15.35 -9.28 15.72
C GLU A 297 -14.44 -8.17 15.18
N LEU A 298 -13.20 -8.49 14.78
CA LEU A 298 -12.26 -7.53 14.22
C LEU A 298 -12.77 -6.87 12.93
N THR A 299 -13.47 -7.64 12.10
CA THR A 299 -13.97 -7.18 10.80
C THR A 299 -15.41 -6.72 10.83
N ALA A 300 -16.13 -6.85 11.95
CA ALA A 300 -17.56 -6.55 12.06
C ALA A 300 -17.92 -5.15 11.55
N ARG A 301 -17.10 -4.14 11.88
CA ARG A 301 -17.29 -2.74 11.42
C ARG A 301 -17.18 -2.56 9.90
N TRP A 302 -16.53 -3.51 9.23
CA TRP A 302 -16.35 -3.53 7.78
C TRP A 302 -17.22 -4.58 7.12
N LYS A 303 -18.19 -5.18 7.81
CA LYS A 303 -19.23 -6.00 7.16
C LYS A 303 -20.40 -5.11 6.72
N PRO A 304 -21.12 -5.47 5.64
CA PRO A 304 -22.43 -4.89 5.36
C PRO A 304 -23.32 -5.01 6.61
N ARG A 305 -24.02 -3.92 6.93
CA ARG A 305 -25.09 -3.95 7.94
C ARG A 305 -26.34 -4.59 7.37
#